data_AF-A0A7Y8HU40-F1
#
_entry.id   AF-A0A7Y8HU40-F1
#
_cell.length_a   1.000
_cell.length_b   1.000
_cell.length_c   1.000
_cell.angle_alpha   90.00
_cell.angle_beta   90.00
_cell.angle_gamma   90.00
#
_symmetry.space_group_name_H-M   'P 1'
#
loop_
_entity.id
_entity.type
_entity.pdbx_description
1 polymer ?
#
loop_
_entity_poly.entity_id
_entity_poly.type
_entity_poly.pdbx_seq_one_letter_code
_entity_poly.pdbx_strand_id
1 'polypeptide(L)'
;PESDWIITEQPDLRIIPQPLWDRVQQRRKSQSQSQQTQLGRGPKYLLSGLLKCDECDSNFVVSDYYRYACGGHLNRGASVCKNALRVSRNVVEERCLAALRDELLTPDAVERIIQKATRLFATRNRERQPELERMQRQLATVENEIANLLKAIKAGILTQSTKTELQRAETERTRLHKSIPTRTTKADKVATLLPRGGTLSNGGQRPGAPFKAARSSS
;
A
#
# COMPACT_ATOMS: atom_id res chain seq x y z
N PRO A 1 -7.44 -16.98 -43.50
CA PRO A 1 -7.89 -16.89 -42.09
C PRO A 1 -7.25 -18.01 -41.25
N GLU A 2 -7.38 -18.03 -39.91
CA GLU A 2 -6.86 -19.16 -39.11
C GLU A 2 -7.46 -20.51 -39.53
N SER A 3 -8.62 -20.48 -40.20
CA SER A 3 -9.29 -21.63 -40.82
C SER A 3 -8.47 -22.35 -41.90
N ASP A 4 -7.44 -21.70 -42.45
CA ASP A 4 -6.66 -22.24 -43.57
C ASP A 4 -5.29 -22.79 -43.10
N TRP A 5 -5.06 -22.87 -41.78
CA TRP A 5 -3.79 -23.31 -41.23
C TRP A 5 -3.72 -24.84 -41.14
N ILE A 6 -2.68 -25.41 -41.75
CA ILE A 6 -2.32 -26.82 -41.59
C ILE A 6 -1.20 -26.89 -40.56
N ILE A 7 -1.50 -27.41 -39.38
CA ILE A 7 -0.52 -27.61 -38.31
C ILE A 7 -0.09 -29.08 -38.33
N THR A 8 1.18 -29.33 -38.61
CA THR A 8 1.76 -30.68 -38.65
C THR A 8 2.79 -30.84 -37.52
N GLU A 9 2.59 -31.84 -36.66
CA GLU A 9 3.53 -32.18 -35.59
C GLU A 9 4.76 -32.90 -36.17
N GLN A 10 5.96 -32.38 -35.88
CA GLN A 10 7.25 -32.98 -36.28
C GLN A 10 8.11 -33.28 -35.04
N PRO A 11 7.95 -34.44 -34.41
CA PRO A 11 8.66 -34.80 -33.18
C PRO A 11 10.19 -34.81 -33.35
N ASP A 12 10.67 -35.16 -34.55
CA ASP A 12 12.10 -35.33 -34.84
C ASP A 12 12.86 -33.99 -34.92
N LEU A 13 12.14 -32.87 -35.11
CA LEU A 13 12.71 -31.51 -35.12
C LEU A 13 12.59 -30.81 -33.76
N ARG A 14 12.18 -31.53 -32.72
CA ARG A 14 11.90 -30.95 -31.40
C ARG A 14 13.19 -30.60 -30.66
N ILE A 15 13.44 -29.30 -30.50
CA ILE A 15 14.59 -28.76 -29.74
C ILE A 15 14.36 -28.83 -28.22
N ILE A 16 13.12 -28.66 -27.77
CA ILE A 16 12.76 -28.56 -26.34
C ILE A 16 11.77 -29.69 -25.98
N PRO A 17 12.00 -30.47 -24.91
CA PRO A 17 11.05 -31.49 -24.48
C PRO A 17 9.65 -30.92 -24.24
N GLN A 18 8.62 -31.61 -24.73
CA GLN A 18 7.22 -31.17 -24.62
C GLN A 18 6.81 -30.82 -23.16
N PRO A 19 7.17 -31.62 -22.13
CA PRO A 19 6.80 -31.29 -20.75
C PRO A 19 7.43 -29.98 -20.24
N LEU A 20 8.61 -29.60 -20.75
CA LEU A 20 9.26 -28.34 -20.40
C LEU A 20 8.60 -27.17 -21.13
N TRP A 21 8.28 -27.34 -22.41
CA TRP A 21 7.54 -26.35 -23.20
C TRP A 21 6.20 -26.02 -22.57
N ASP A 22 5.40 -27.04 -22.25
CA ASP A 22 4.06 -26.87 -21.66
C ASP A 22 4.12 -26.15 -20.31
N ARG A 23 5.09 -26.50 -19.46
CA ARG A 23 5.30 -25.85 -18.16
C ARG A 23 5.66 -24.38 -18.32
N VAL A 24 6.51 -24.03 -19.29
CA VAL A 24 6.86 -22.63 -19.57
C VAL A 24 5.66 -21.88 -20.14
N GLN A 25 4.91 -22.47 -21.06
CA GLN A 25 3.70 -21.85 -21.62
C GLN A 25 2.65 -21.61 -20.53
N GLN A 26 2.45 -22.56 -19.62
CA GLN A 26 1.54 -22.41 -18.48
C GLN A 26 1.98 -21.28 -17.55
N ARG A 27 3.29 -21.18 -17.25
CA ARG A 27 3.86 -20.07 -16.47
C ARG A 27 3.70 -18.71 -17.18
N ARG A 28 3.90 -18.65 -18.50
CA ARG A 28 3.72 -17.42 -19.27
C ARG A 28 2.26 -16.97 -19.29
N LYS A 29 1.31 -17.91 -19.46
CA LYS A 29 -0.13 -17.63 -19.43
C LYS A 29 -0.56 -17.09 -18.06
N SER A 30 -0.13 -17.73 -16.96
CA SER A 30 -0.45 -17.27 -15.61
C SER A 30 0.16 -15.90 -15.28
N GLN A 31 1.38 -15.63 -15.76
CA GLN A 31 2.00 -14.31 -15.62
C GLN A 31 1.33 -13.22 -16.48
N SER A 32 0.78 -13.55 -17.65
CA SER A 32 0.06 -12.57 -18.49
C SER A 32 -1.30 -12.16 -17.92
N GLN A 33 -1.95 -13.05 -17.16
CA GLN A 33 -3.22 -12.78 -16.49
C GLN A 33 -3.05 -11.99 -15.19
N SER A 34 -1.92 -12.16 -14.50
CA SER A 34 -1.55 -11.28 -13.39
C SER A 34 -0.92 -10.00 -13.93
N GLN A 35 -1.67 -8.91 -14.03
CA GLN A 35 -1.13 -7.56 -14.33
C GLN A 35 -0.05 -7.06 -13.34
N GLN A 36 0.42 -7.88 -12.40
CA GLN A 36 1.13 -7.46 -11.20
C GLN A 36 2.45 -8.17 -10.91
N THR A 37 3.15 -8.71 -11.90
CA THR A 37 4.57 -9.04 -11.70
C THR A 37 5.36 -8.88 -12.98
N GLN A 38 5.64 -7.62 -13.34
CA GLN A 38 6.84 -7.36 -14.14
C GLN A 38 8.03 -7.83 -13.28
N LEU A 39 8.55 -9.03 -13.56
CA LEU A 39 9.81 -9.54 -13.01
C LEU A 39 11.05 -8.77 -13.57
N GLY A 40 10.82 -7.61 -14.17
CA GLY A 40 11.84 -6.68 -14.62
C GLY A 40 11.89 -5.44 -13.73
N ARG A 41 12.88 -4.57 -13.96
CA ARG A 41 12.93 -3.25 -13.35
C ARG A 41 11.61 -2.53 -13.66
N GLY A 42 10.85 -2.20 -12.62
CA GLY A 42 9.59 -1.47 -12.77
C GLY A 42 9.78 -0.18 -13.57
N PRO A 43 8.68 0.42 -14.07
CA PRO A 43 8.75 1.62 -14.89
C PRO A 43 9.60 2.69 -14.19
N LYS A 44 10.64 3.15 -14.88
CA LYS A 44 11.60 4.12 -14.33
C LYS A 44 10.96 5.48 -13.99
N TYR A 45 9.78 5.76 -14.57
CA TYR A 45 9.07 7.02 -14.48
C TYR A 45 7.56 6.79 -14.31
N LEU A 46 6.89 7.69 -13.59
CA LEU A 46 5.55 7.49 -13.04
C LEU A 46 4.49 7.15 -14.11
N LEU A 47 4.54 7.85 -15.24
CA LEU A 47 3.52 7.76 -16.29
C LEU A 47 3.94 6.90 -17.50
N SER A 48 5.01 6.12 -17.35
CA SER A 48 5.49 5.23 -18.42
C SER A 48 4.41 4.23 -18.83
N GLY A 49 4.02 4.23 -20.11
CA GLY A 49 3.01 3.30 -20.65
C GLY A 49 1.55 3.68 -20.40
N LEU A 50 1.29 4.82 -19.75
CA LEU A 50 -0.07 5.31 -19.47
C LEU A 50 -0.48 6.46 -20.40
N LEU A 51 0.47 7.29 -20.83
CA LEU A 51 0.23 8.44 -21.68
C LEU A 51 0.06 8.01 -23.14
N LYS A 52 -1.02 8.46 -23.80
CA LYS A 52 -1.31 8.21 -25.21
C LYS A 52 -1.39 9.49 -26.03
N CYS A 53 -0.96 9.40 -27.29
CA CYS A 53 -1.08 10.47 -28.26
C CYS A 53 -2.48 10.46 -28.88
N ASP A 54 -3.20 11.57 -28.76
CA ASP A 54 -4.55 11.73 -29.33
C ASP A 54 -4.57 11.58 -30.87
N GLU A 55 -3.50 12.02 -31.55
CA GLU A 55 -3.43 11.94 -33.02
C GLU A 55 -3.22 10.53 -33.60
N CYS A 56 -2.51 9.63 -32.92
CA CYS A 56 -2.10 8.34 -33.51
C CYS A 56 -2.25 7.14 -32.57
N ASP A 57 -2.89 7.36 -31.41
CA ASP A 57 -3.09 6.43 -30.29
C ASP A 57 -1.81 5.73 -29.77
N SER A 58 -0.63 6.12 -30.27
CA SER A 58 0.64 5.56 -29.82
C SER A 58 1.00 6.10 -28.44
N ASN A 59 1.65 5.26 -27.63
CA ASN A 59 2.13 5.69 -26.32
C ASN A 59 3.14 6.84 -26.44
N PHE A 60 3.07 7.77 -25.50
CA PHE A 60 4.18 8.66 -25.24
C PHE A 60 5.34 7.88 -24.64
N VAL A 61 6.54 8.20 -25.11
CA VAL A 61 7.79 7.64 -24.64
C VAL A 61 8.67 8.75 -24.11
N VAL A 62 9.60 8.39 -23.22
CA VAL A 62 10.59 9.33 -22.69
C VAL A 62 11.63 9.58 -23.77
N SER A 63 11.63 10.78 -24.38
CA SER A 63 12.59 11.13 -25.44
C SER A 63 13.95 11.51 -24.89
N ASP A 64 13.97 12.15 -23.72
CA ASP A 64 15.16 12.45 -22.93
C ASP A 64 14.82 12.30 -21.45
N TYR A 65 15.82 12.32 -20.56
CA TYR A 65 15.60 12.22 -19.11
C TYR A 65 14.50 13.15 -18.54
N TYR A 66 14.18 14.28 -19.17
CA TYR A 66 13.23 15.29 -18.72
C TYR A 66 11.95 15.41 -19.54
N ARG A 67 11.79 14.73 -20.69
CA ARG A 67 10.68 15.00 -21.62
C ARG A 67 9.98 13.74 -22.15
N TYR A 68 8.66 13.85 -22.29
CA TYR A 68 7.82 12.91 -23.01
C TYR A 68 7.61 13.37 -24.46
N ALA A 69 7.61 12.45 -25.41
CA ALA A 69 7.29 12.69 -26.81
C ALA A 69 6.42 11.54 -27.37
N CYS A 70 5.64 11.82 -28.41
CA CYS A 70 4.86 10.79 -29.09
C CYS A 70 5.78 9.70 -29.66
N GLY A 71 5.62 8.44 -29.24
CA GLY A 71 6.45 7.33 -29.71
C GLY A 71 6.25 7.02 -31.19
N GLY A 72 5.05 7.29 -31.72
CA GLY A 72 4.75 7.16 -33.15
C GLY A 72 5.59 8.13 -34.00
N HIS A 73 5.62 9.41 -33.61
CA HIS A 73 6.43 10.42 -34.28
C HIS A 73 7.93 10.20 -34.06
N LEU A 74 8.36 9.90 -32.81
CA LEU A 74 9.77 9.76 -32.48
C LEU A 74 10.44 8.58 -33.21
N ASN A 75 9.76 7.43 -33.28
CA ASN A 75 10.34 6.20 -33.83
C ASN A 75 10.07 6.02 -35.33
N ARG A 76 8.94 6.54 -35.83
CA ARG A 76 8.50 6.32 -37.22
C ARG A 76 8.35 7.60 -38.04
N GLY A 77 8.58 8.76 -37.43
CA GLY A 77 8.61 10.06 -38.10
C GLY A 77 7.23 10.67 -38.39
N ALA A 78 7.28 11.81 -39.10
CA ALA A 78 6.12 12.63 -39.43
C ALA A 78 5.11 11.94 -40.37
N SER A 79 5.51 10.86 -41.04
CA SER A 79 4.63 10.04 -41.88
C SER A 79 3.59 9.27 -41.07
N VAL A 80 3.88 8.94 -39.80
CA VAL A 80 2.96 8.19 -38.93
C VAL A 80 2.18 9.10 -37.98
N CYS A 81 2.79 10.18 -37.50
CA CYS A 81 2.12 11.13 -36.63
C CYS A 81 2.78 12.51 -36.78
N LYS A 82 1.98 13.58 -36.89
CA LYS A 82 2.51 14.94 -37.04
C LYS A 82 2.86 15.59 -35.69
N ASN A 83 2.39 15.00 -34.59
CA ASN A 83 2.69 15.43 -33.24
C ASN A 83 4.19 15.36 -32.90
N ALA A 84 4.90 16.46 -33.15
CA ALA A 84 6.30 16.66 -32.79
C ALA A 84 6.48 17.23 -31.36
N LEU A 85 5.41 17.34 -30.57
CA LEU A 85 5.43 17.95 -29.25
C LEU A 85 6.33 17.15 -28.29
N ARG A 86 7.20 17.86 -27.59
CA ARG A 86 7.95 17.32 -26.44
C ARG A 86 7.56 18.08 -25.20
N VAL A 87 6.95 17.38 -24.24
CA VAL A 87 6.43 17.97 -23.02
C VAL A 87 7.35 17.64 -21.86
N SER A 88 7.60 18.60 -20.97
CA SER A 88 8.35 18.37 -19.74
C SER A 88 7.65 17.32 -18.87
N ARG A 89 8.39 16.28 -18.45
CA ARG A 89 7.91 15.22 -17.58
C ARG A 89 7.32 15.79 -16.31
N ASN A 90 8.03 16.70 -15.65
CA ASN A 90 7.61 17.27 -14.37
C ASN A 90 6.24 17.97 -14.51
N VAL A 91 6.01 18.70 -15.61
CA VAL A 91 4.73 19.39 -15.84
C VAL A 91 3.58 18.40 -16.05
N VAL A 92 3.82 17.32 -16.79
CA VAL A 92 2.79 16.29 -17.01
C VAL A 92 2.50 15.53 -15.72
N GLU A 93 3.55 15.07 -15.02
CA GLU A 93 3.41 14.35 -13.76
C GLU A 93 2.72 15.20 -12.69
N GLU A 94 3.10 16.47 -12.53
CA GLU A 94 2.47 17.39 -11.58
C GLU A 94 0.99 17.61 -11.88
N ARG A 95 0.63 17.86 -13.15
CA ARG A 95 -0.77 18.05 -13.55
C ARG A 95 -1.61 16.79 -13.34
N CYS A 96 -1.08 15.63 -13.74
CA CYS A 96 -1.77 14.36 -13.54
C CYS A 96 -1.97 14.05 -12.05
N LEU A 97 -0.93 14.28 -11.22
CA LEU A 97 -1.02 14.07 -9.78
C LEU A 97 -1.93 15.08 -9.07
N ALA A 98 -1.98 16.34 -9.53
CA ALA A 98 -2.90 17.34 -9.02
C ALA A 98 -4.35 16.96 -9.31
N ALA A 99 -4.66 16.61 -10.56
CA ALA A 99 -6.01 16.16 -10.94
C ALA A 99 -6.42 14.91 -10.15
N LEU A 100 -5.52 13.93 -10.02
CA LEU A 100 -5.77 12.72 -9.24
C LEU A 100 -6.00 13.05 -7.76
N ARG A 101 -5.25 14.01 -7.20
CA ARG A 101 -5.45 14.46 -5.82
C ARG A 101 -6.82 15.10 -5.65
N ASP A 102 -7.23 15.98 -6.55
CA ASP A 102 -8.49 16.69 -6.46
C ASP A 102 -9.69 15.74 -6.60
N GLU A 103 -9.57 14.71 -7.44
CA GLU A 103 -10.62 13.70 -7.62
C GLU A 103 -10.65 12.65 -6.48
N LEU A 104 -9.49 12.18 -6.01
CA LEU A 104 -9.42 11.19 -4.94
C LEU A 104 -9.64 11.76 -3.53
N LEU A 105 -9.25 13.02 -3.29
CA LEU A 105 -9.40 13.71 -2.01
C LEU A 105 -10.58 14.67 -2.00
N THR A 106 -11.66 14.33 -2.71
CA THR A 106 -12.94 15.01 -2.50
C THR A 106 -13.34 14.89 -1.03
N PRO A 107 -13.99 15.93 -0.43
CA PRO A 107 -14.41 15.89 0.96
C PRO A 107 -15.17 14.60 1.32
N ASP A 108 -16.05 14.16 0.42
CA ASP A 108 -16.83 12.93 0.59
C ASP A 108 -15.96 11.66 0.56
N ALA A 109 -14.94 11.60 -0.29
CA ALA A 109 -14.01 10.47 -0.34
C ALA A 109 -13.15 10.39 0.93
N VAL A 110 -12.65 11.53 1.40
CA VAL A 110 -11.89 11.63 2.65
C VAL A 110 -12.74 11.20 3.84
N GLU A 111 -13.99 11.67 3.92
CA GLU A 111 -14.92 11.29 4.98
C GLU A 111 -15.19 9.78 4.97
N ARG A 112 -15.42 9.17 3.79
CA ARG A 112 -15.58 7.71 3.67
C ARG A 112 -14.32 6.95 4.12
N ILE A 113 -13.13 7.46 3.80
CA ILE A 113 -11.86 6.87 4.23
C ILE A 113 -11.73 6.94 5.75
N ILE A 114 -12.02 8.10 6.35
CA ILE A 114 -11.99 8.30 7.80
C ILE A 114 -12.97 7.34 8.48
N GLN A 115 -14.22 7.26 8.02
CA GLN A 115 -15.23 6.36 8.59
C GLN A 115 -14.79 4.89 8.54
N LYS A 116 -14.26 4.43 7.39
CA LYS A 116 -13.74 3.07 7.24
C LYS A 116 -12.55 2.83 8.16
N ALA A 117 -11.60 3.76 8.22
CA ALA A 117 -10.43 3.65 9.07
C ALA A 117 -10.84 3.58 10.55
N THR A 118 -11.68 4.49 11.01
CA THR A 118 -12.21 4.52 12.39
C THR A 118 -12.92 3.21 12.74
N ARG A 119 -13.76 2.67 11.84
CA ARG A 119 -14.42 1.37 12.04
C ARG A 119 -13.41 0.24 12.18
N LEU A 120 -12.42 0.17 11.28
CA LEU A 120 -11.39 -0.86 11.31
C LEU A 120 -10.56 -0.80 12.60
N PHE A 121 -10.16 0.40 13.03
CA PHE A 121 -9.43 0.57 14.28
C PHE A 121 -10.30 0.20 15.50
N ALA A 122 -11.57 0.60 15.52
CA ALA A 122 -12.48 0.24 16.61
C ALA A 122 -12.66 -1.28 16.73
N THR A 123 -12.84 -1.99 15.62
CA THR A 123 -12.93 -3.45 15.59
C THR A 123 -11.65 -4.08 16.11
N ARG A 124 -10.48 -3.67 15.58
CA ARG A 124 -9.18 -4.21 15.99
C ARG A 124 -8.88 -3.94 17.47
N ASN A 125 -9.31 -2.80 18.00
CA ASN A 125 -9.15 -2.49 19.41
C ASN A 125 -10.04 -3.38 20.28
N ARG A 126 -11.30 -3.61 19.88
CA ARG A 126 -12.21 -4.55 20.57
C ARG A 126 -11.68 -5.98 20.59
N GLU A 127 -11.02 -6.43 19.53
CA GLU A 127 -10.42 -7.78 19.49
C GLU A 127 -9.21 -7.90 20.42
N ARG A 128 -8.42 -6.83 20.58
CA ARG A 128 -7.21 -6.82 21.42
C ARG A 128 -7.50 -6.59 22.90
N GLN A 129 -8.58 -5.87 23.20
CA GLN A 129 -8.90 -5.45 24.57
C GLN A 129 -9.04 -6.63 25.57
N PRO A 130 -9.72 -7.75 25.26
CA PRO A 130 -9.84 -8.88 26.18
C PRO A 130 -8.49 -9.53 26.51
N GLU A 131 -7.59 -9.63 25.52
CA GLU A 131 -6.26 -10.20 25.72
C GLU A 131 -5.40 -9.29 26.59
N LEU A 132 -5.46 -7.97 26.37
CA LEU A 132 -4.78 -6.98 27.20
C LEU A 132 -5.30 -7.01 28.65
N GLU A 133 -6.62 -7.04 28.84
CA GLU A 133 -7.22 -7.14 30.18
C GLU A 133 -6.82 -8.43 30.88
N ARG A 134 -6.75 -9.55 30.16
CA ARG A 134 -6.26 -10.83 30.71
C ARG A 134 -4.81 -10.72 31.16
N MET A 135 -3.92 -10.18 30.32
CA MET A 135 -2.50 -10.01 30.66
C MET A 135 -2.31 -9.07 31.87
N GLN A 136 -3.09 -7.99 31.97
CA GLN A 136 -3.08 -7.08 33.11
C GLN A 136 -3.52 -7.76 34.40
N ARG A 137 -4.59 -8.58 34.36
CA ARG A 137 -5.04 -9.36 35.53
C ARG A 137 -3.97 -10.36 35.96
N GLN A 138 -3.35 -11.07 35.01
CA GLN A 138 -2.25 -12.00 35.30
C GLN A 138 -1.05 -11.30 35.94
N LEU A 139 -0.70 -10.10 35.45
CA LEU A 139 0.37 -9.30 36.04
C LEU A 139 0.07 -8.96 37.50
N ALA A 140 -1.15 -8.49 37.78
CA ALA A 140 -1.57 -8.18 39.15
C ALA A 140 -1.55 -9.41 40.07
N THR A 141 -1.92 -10.59 39.57
CA THR A 141 -1.81 -11.86 40.32
C THR A 141 -0.36 -12.17 40.68
N VAL A 142 0.56 -12.09 39.71
CA VAL A 142 1.99 -12.38 39.93
C VAL A 142 2.63 -11.34 40.86
N GLU A 143 2.25 -10.08 40.77
CA GLU A 143 2.72 -9.03 41.70
C GLU A 143 2.28 -9.29 43.15
N ASN A 144 1.03 -9.72 43.34
CA ASN A 144 0.54 -10.12 44.66
C ASN A 144 1.25 -11.37 45.19
N GLU A 145 1.56 -12.34 44.33
CA GLU A 145 2.34 -13.52 44.69
C GLU A 145 3.74 -13.15 45.16
N ILE A 146 4.45 -12.28 44.44
CA ILE A 146 5.75 -11.74 44.83
C ILE A 146 5.65 -11.04 46.20
N ALA A 147 4.63 -10.20 46.41
CA ALA A 147 4.44 -9.51 47.68
C ALA A 147 4.22 -10.48 48.86
N ASN A 148 3.48 -11.57 48.65
CA ASN A 148 3.26 -12.62 49.64
C ASN A 148 4.54 -13.41 49.96
N LEU A 149 5.33 -13.77 48.94
CA LEU A 149 6.62 -14.43 49.12
C LEU A 149 7.60 -13.54 49.91
N LEU A 150 7.65 -12.25 49.60
CA LEU A 150 8.46 -11.28 50.35
C LEU A 150 8.01 -11.16 51.80
N LYS A 151 6.70 -11.24 52.08
CA LYS A 151 6.16 -11.24 53.45
C LYS A 151 6.57 -12.50 54.22
N ALA A 152 6.53 -13.68 53.59
CA ALA A 152 6.97 -14.93 54.20
C ALA A 152 8.48 -14.92 54.52
N ILE A 153 9.30 -14.36 53.62
CA ILE A 153 10.75 -14.18 53.84
C ILE A 153 10.99 -13.24 55.04
N LYS A 154 10.26 -12.12 55.14
CA LYS A 154 10.34 -11.22 56.30
C LYS A 154 9.94 -11.88 57.62
N ALA A 155 9.04 -12.86 57.57
CA ALA A 155 8.65 -13.66 58.72
C ALA A 155 9.66 -14.80 59.06
N GLY A 156 10.79 -14.87 58.35
CA GLY A 156 11.86 -15.84 58.60
C GLY A 156 11.74 -17.16 57.84
N ILE A 157 10.75 -17.30 56.93
CA ILE A 157 10.60 -18.50 56.11
C ILE A 157 11.45 -18.32 54.85
N LEU A 158 12.69 -18.82 54.89
CA LEU A 158 13.59 -18.84 53.74
C LEU A 158 14.03 -20.27 53.44
N THR A 159 13.40 -20.86 52.43
CA THR A 159 13.74 -22.19 51.92
C THR A 159 14.23 -22.10 50.47
N GLN A 160 14.92 -23.14 50.00
CA GLN A 160 15.32 -23.24 48.59
C GLN A 160 14.10 -23.16 47.65
N SER A 161 12.95 -23.73 48.04
CA SER A 161 11.70 -23.63 47.26
C SER A 161 11.19 -22.20 47.16
N THR A 162 11.25 -21.42 48.24
CA THR A 162 10.82 -20.01 48.27
C THR A 162 11.66 -19.14 47.31
N LYS A 163 12.97 -19.40 47.25
CA LYS A 163 13.88 -18.72 46.33
C LYS A 163 13.55 -19.04 44.86
N THR A 164 13.31 -20.31 44.55
CA THR A 164 12.97 -20.75 43.18
C THR A 164 11.65 -20.15 42.71
N GLU A 165 10.60 -20.17 43.55
CA GLU A 165 9.30 -19.59 43.19
C GLU A 165 9.37 -18.07 43.02
N LEU A 166 10.14 -17.35 43.86
CA LEU A 166 10.36 -15.92 43.68
C LEU A 166 11.02 -15.60 42.33
N GLN A 167 12.07 -16.33 41.95
CA GLN A 167 12.75 -16.15 40.66
C GLN A 167 11.81 -16.42 39.47
N ARG A 168 10.95 -17.44 39.59
CA ARG A 168 9.94 -17.77 38.59
C ARG A 168 8.92 -16.63 38.45
N ALA A 169 8.37 -16.16 39.56
CA ALA A 169 7.39 -15.08 39.57
C ALA A 169 7.98 -13.76 39.03
N GLU A 170 9.22 -13.41 39.37
CA GLU A 170 9.91 -12.23 38.83
C GLU A 170 10.16 -12.33 37.32
N THR A 171 10.53 -13.51 36.84
CA THR A 171 10.71 -13.77 35.40
C THR A 171 9.38 -13.61 34.66
N GLU A 172 8.30 -14.15 35.21
CA GLU A 172 6.97 -14.05 34.63
C GLU A 172 6.45 -12.59 34.65
N ARG A 173 6.64 -11.85 35.75
CA ARG A 173 6.33 -10.42 35.82
C ARG A 173 7.06 -9.65 34.72
N THR A 174 8.36 -9.93 34.54
CA THR A 174 9.19 -9.27 33.52
C THR A 174 8.70 -9.59 32.11
N ARG A 175 8.28 -10.84 31.86
CA ARG A 175 7.69 -11.28 30.59
C ARG A 175 6.37 -10.55 30.31
N LEU A 176 5.45 -10.53 31.27
CA LEU A 176 4.15 -9.87 31.16
C LEU A 176 4.28 -8.35 30.97
N HIS A 177 5.20 -7.72 31.70
CA HIS A 177 5.47 -6.29 31.56
C HIS A 177 6.05 -5.92 30.18
N LYS A 178 6.80 -6.83 29.54
CA LYS A 178 7.28 -6.64 28.15
C LYS A 178 6.18 -6.88 27.12
N SER A 179 5.25 -7.81 27.38
CA SER A 179 4.17 -8.15 26.45
C SER A 179 3.01 -7.17 26.48
N ILE A 180 2.76 -6.52 27.63
CA ILE A 180 1.77 -5.44 27.72
C ILE A 180 2.37 -4.20 27.03
N PRO A 181 1.80 -3.74 25.90
CA PRO A 181 2.31 -2.56 25.22
C PRO A 181 2.16 -1.34 26.13
N THR A 182 3.27 -0.86 26.69
CA THR A 182 3.33 0.30 27.61
C THR A 182 3.07 1.64 26.91
N ARG A 183 2.95 1.63 25.58
CA ARG A 183 2.69 2.81 24.77
C ARG A 183 1.48 2.49 23.90
N THR A 184 0.35 3.17 24.17
CA THR A 184 -0.63 3.53 23.13
C THR A 184 0.14 3.78 21.85
N THR A 185 0.01 2.88 20.87
CA THR A 185 0.75 3.04 19.63
C THR A 185 0.24 4.30 18.94
N LYS A 186 1.04 4.92 18.05
CA LYS A 186 0.56 6.06 17.26
C LYS A 186 -0.75 5.72 16.54
N ALA A 187 -0.93 4.46 16.13
CA ALA A 187 -2.16 3.95 15.53
C ALA A 187 -3.35 3.97 16.51
N ASP A 188 -3.16 3.55 17.77
CA ASP A 188 -4.23 3.58 18.78
C ASP A 188 -4.63 5.03 19.15
N LYS A 189 -3.66 5.95 19.14
CA LYS A 189 -3.93 7.39 19.33
C LYS A 189 -4.69 8.00 18.15
N VAL A 190 -4.32 7.66 16.91
CA VAL A 190 -5.02 8.14 15.70
C VAL A 190 -6.49 7.72 15.73
N ALA A 191 -6.79 6.48 16.13
CA ALA A 191 -8.16 6.01 16.29
C ALA A 191 -8.96 6.78 17.37
N THR A 192 -8.26 7.31 18.38
CA THR A 192 -8.86 8.08 19.49
C THR A 192 -8.98 9.57 19.16
N LEU A 193 -8.10 10.09 18.28
CA LEU A 193 -8.01 11.51 17.90
C LEU A 193 -8.81 11.85 16.64
N LEU A 194 -9.18 10.87 15.82
CA LEU A 194 -10.13 11.09 14.73
C LEU A 194 -11.48 11.48 15.35
N PRO A 195 -12.02 12.67 15.05
CA PRO A 195 -13.30 13.09 15.60
C PRO A 195 -14.33 12.02 15.26
N ARG A 196 -15.02 11.52 16.28
CA ARG A 196 -16.15 10.60 16.10
C ARG A 196 -17.09 11.28 15.13
N GLY A 197 -17.20 10.75 13.91
CA GLY A 197 -17.88 11.36 12.77
C GLY A 197 -19.15 12.10 13.20
N GLY A 198 -19.01 13.41 13.28
CA GLY A 198 -19.94 14.30 13.94
C GLY A 198 -19.55 15.70 13.53
N THR A 199 -20.20 16.17 12.47
CA THR A 199 -20.24 17.57 12.02
C THR A 199 -18.91 18.20 11.60
N LEU A 200 -18.44 17.86 10.39
CA LEU A 200 -17.87 18.87 9.49
C LEU A 200 -18.99 19.40 8.60
N SER A 201 -20.06 19.93 9.21
CA SER A 201 -20.99 20.77 8.47
C SER A 201 -20.55 22.22 8.63
N ASN A 202 -20.36 22.85 7.48
CA ASN A 202 -20.53 24.28 7.24
C ASN A 202 -19.31 25.18 7.49
N GLY A 203 -18.83 25.80 6.41
CA GLY A 203 -17.99 26.98 6.48
C GLY A 203 -17.02 27.14 5.32
N GLY A 204 -17.46 27.71 4.19
CA GLY A 204 -16.52 28.37 3.27
C GLY A 204 -16.79 28.20 1.77
N GLN A 205 -17.98 28.59 1.33
CA GLN A 205 -18.25 28.91 -0.06
C GLN A 205 -17.31 30.03 -0.52
N ARG A 206 -16.55 29.83 -1.61
CA ARG A 206 -15.96 30.93 -2.39
C ARG A 206 -16.25 30.72 -3.88
N PRO A 207 -16.71 31.76 -4.59
CA PRO A 207 -17.26 31.66 -5.94
C PRO A 207 -16.16 31.54 -7.00
N GLY A 208 -16.49 30.84 -8.09
CA GLY A 208 -15.63 30.67 -9.26
C GLY A 208 -15.33 31.99 -9.98
N ALA A 209 -14.10 32.10 -10.47
CA ALA A 209 -13.70 33.14 -11.42
C ALA A 209 -13.59 32.52 -12.83
N PRO A 210 -14.14 33.18 -13.87
CA PRO A 210 -14.11 32.64 -15.22
C PRO A 210 -12.74 32.78 -15.91
N PHE A 211 -12.43 31.77 -16.70
CA PHE A 211 -11.27 31.63 -17.57
C PHE A 211 -11.32 32.68 -18.70
N LYS A 212 -10.40 33.67 -18.71
CA LYS A 212 -10.21 34.56 -19.87
C LYS A 212 -9.15 33.95 -20.80
N ALA A 213 -9.59 33.51 -21.97
CA ALA A 213 -8.72 33.14 -23.08
C ALA A 213 -8.06 34.39 -23.67
N ALA A 214 -6.73 34.48 -23.61
CA ALA A 214 -5.97 35.46 -24.37
C ALA A 214 -5.75 34.92 -25.79
N ARG A 215 -6.45 35.50 -26.76
CA ARG A 215 -6.04 35.51 -28.17
C ARG A 215 -5.00 36.62 -28.32
N SER A 216 -3.83 36.30 -28.88
CA SER A 216 -2.93 37.29 -29.46
C SER A 216 -2.59 36.84 -30.88
N SER A 217 -3.28 37.47 -31.82
CA SER A 217 -2.92 37.59 -33.22
C SER A 217 -1.87 38.70 -33.38
N SER A 218 -0.73 38.36 -33.98
CA SER A 218 0.09 39.20 -34.87
C SER A 218 1.09 38.29 -35.56
#